data_AF-A0A7K7A1Q0-F1
#
_entry.id   AF-A0A7K7A1Q0-F1
#
_cell.length_a   1.000
_cell.length_b   1.000
_cell.length_c   1.000
_cell.angle_alpha   90.00
_cell.angle_beta   90.00
_cell.angle_gamma   90.00
#
_symmetry.space_group_name_H-M   'P 1'
#
loop_
_entity.id
_entity.type
_entity.pdbx_description
1 polymer ?
#
loop_
_entity_poly.entity_id
_entity_poly.type
_entity_poly.pdbx_seq_one_letter_code
_entity_poly.pdbx_strand_id
1 'polypeptide(L)'
;TFPPVFFRWQTLVGGLLLHASWKLGWVEISLASRSDILSWLPASALFVGIIYAGSRALSRLPIPVFLTVHNAAEVITCGFQKFVQKESCSFPLPNSALCLLGAAVCLPLCDPQFDPNGYLWAFIHLICLGAYKVFHKLWKPCSLSDLDQQYINYVFSLLLCPSGDLLSALDFPFLYFYRFHSSCCASGLLGFFLMLHTAKLKSSTTSGQYAAWNFLAK
;
A
#
# COMPACT_ATOMS: atom_id res chain seq x y z
N THR A 1 16.50 11.58 -2.23
CA THR A 1 16.31 10.15 -1.91
C THR A 1 16.12 9.39 -3.21
N PHE A 2 16.68 8.19 -3.38
CA PHE A 2 16.42 7.34 -4.56
C PHE A 2 15.24 6.41 -4.22
N PRO A 3 14.00 6.77 -4.59
CA PRO A 3 12.81 6.14 -4.04
C PRO A 3 12.72 4.64 -4.36
N PRO A 4 13.18 4.17 -5.54
CA PRO A 4 13.22 2.75 -5.83
C PRO A 4 14.07 1.91 -4.90
N VAL A 5 15.19 2.44 -4.42
CA VAL A 5 16.08 1.73 -3.50
C VAL A 5 15.47 1.71 -2.09
N PHE A 6 14.91 2.83 -1.67
CA PHE A 6 14.32 2.98 -0.35
C PHE A 6 13.15 2.01 -0.14
N PHE A 7 12.22 1.90 -1.10
CA PHE A 7 11.09 0.97 -0.95
C PHE A 7 11.54 -0.49 -1.01
N ARG A 8 12.52 -0.84 -1.86
CA ARG A 8 13.07 -2.19 -1.92
C ARG A 8 13.63 -2.62 -0.57
N TRP A 9 14.31 -1.72 0.12
CA TRP A 9 14.84 -2.02 1.44
C TRP A 9 13.73 -2.22 2.48
N GLN A 10 12.67 -1.41 2.42
CA GLN A 10 11.52 -1.58 3.31
C GLN A 10 10.79 -2.90 3.07
N THR A 11 10.54 -3.30 1.81
CA THR A 11 9.89 -4.58 1.50
C THR A 11 10.78 -5.77 1.83
N LEU A 12 12.10 -5.66 1.62
CA LEU A 12 13.06 -6.67 2.02
C LEU A 12 13.08 -6.85 3.55
N VAL A 13 13.24 -5.77 4.30
CA VAL A 13 13.25 -5.80 5.77
C VAL A 13 11.92 -6.35 6.30
N GLY A 14 10.79 -5.83 5.81
CA GLY A 14 9.46 -6.32 6.19
C GLY A 14 9.24 -7.80 5.86
N GLY A 15 9.69 -8.24 4.69
CA GLY A 15 9.61 -9.64 4.26
C GLY A 15 10.47 -10.58 5.09
N LEU A 16 11.72 -10.18 5.39
CA LEU A 16 12.63 -10.95 6.25
C LEU A 16 12.09 -11.05 7.68
N LEU A 17 11.58 -9.96 8.25
CA LEU A 17 10.98 -9.96 9.58
C LEU A 17 9.74 -10.85 9.64
N LEU A 18 8.89 -10.81 8.62
CA LEU A 18 7.70 -11.66 8.54
C LEU A 18 8.09 -13.14 8.37
N HIS A 19 9.08 -13.43 7.54
CA HIS A 19 9.60 -14.79 7.38
C HIS A 19 10.23 -15.34 8.67
N ALA A 20 11.04 -14.53 9.36
CA ALA A 20 11.64 -14.89 10.64
C ALA A 20 10.55 -15.12 11.70
N SER A 21 9.57 -14.23 11.79
CA SER A 21 8.44 -14.38 12.72
C SER A 21 7.66 -15.65 12.46
N TRP A 22 7.49 -16.05 11.20
CA TRP A 22 6.88 -17.32 10.84
C TRP A 22 7.73 -18.52 11.27
N LYS A 23 9.04 -18.50 11.01
CA LYS A 23 9.95 -19.58 11.42
C LYS A 23 10.08 -19.72 12.94
N LEU A 24 9.92 -18.63 13.68
CA LEU A 24 9.90 -18.60 15.14
C LEU A 24 8.53 -18.97 15.73
N GLY A 25 7.50 -19.19 14.90
CA GLY A 25 6.14 -19.52 15.35
C GLY A 25 5.39 -18.34 15.99
N TRP A 26 5.85 -17.11 15.80
CA TRP A 26 5.17 -15.90 16.30
C TRP A 26 3.95 -15.52 15.46
N VAL A 27 3.94 -15.93 14.20
CA VAL A 27 2.82 -15.74 13.27
C VAL A 27 2.56 -17.02 12.50
N GLU A 28 1.29 -17.29 12.22
CA GLU A 28 0.86 -18.41 11.39
C GLU A 28 0.76 -17.93 9.94
N ILE A 29 1.56 -18.55 9.06
CA ILE A 29 1.48 -18.38 7.61
C ILE A 29 1.13 -19.75 7.03
N SER A 30 -0.07 -19.87 6.50
CA SER A 30 -0.54 -21.01 5.74
C SER A 30 -0.36 -20.71 4.26
N LEU A 31 0.83 -21.00 3.71
CA LEU A 31 1.04 -20.90 2.27
C LEU A 31 0.07 -21.87 1.57
N ALA A 32 -0.98 -21.27 1.01
CA ALA A 32 -2.07 -21.96 0.36
C ALA A 32 -1.60 -22.66 -0.93
N SER A 33 -2.52 -23.34 -1.62
CA SER A 33 -2.18 -24.11 -2.81
C SER A 33 -1.51 -23.23 -3.88
N ARG A 34 -0.74 -23.84 -4.79
CA ARG A 34 -0.17 -23.09 -5.94
C ARG A 34 -1.24 -22.32 -6.72
N SER A 35 -2.47 -22.83 -6.78
CA SER A 35 -3.62 -22.17 -7.40
C SER A 35 -4.00 -20.88 -6.69
N ASP A 36 -4.01 -20.87 -5.35
CA ASP A 36 -4.32 -19.68 -4.55
C ASP A 36 -3.25 -18.59 -4.76
N ILE A 37 -1.97 -18.97 -4.74
CA ILE A 37 -0.85 -18.05 -5.01
C ILE A 37 -0.96 -17.46 -6.42
N LEU A 38 -1.23 -18.28 -7.42
CA LEU A 38 -1.40 -17.82 -8.81
C LEU A 38 -2.59 -16.87 -8.95
N SER A 39 -3.69 -17.16 -8.26
CA SER A 39 -4.88 -16.28 -8.25
C SER A 39 -4.61 -14.93 -7.58
N TRP A 40 -3.62 -14.85 -6.70
CA TRP A 40 -3.19 -13.63 -6.01
C TRP A 40 -2.16 -12.81 -6.80
N LEU A 41 -1.64 -13.31 -7.92
CA LEU A 41 -0.66 -12.59 -8.74
C LEU A 41 -1.14 -11.20 -9.21
N PRO A 42 -2.39 -11.01 -9.69
CA PRO A 42 -2.85 -9.70 -10.09
C PRO A 42 -2.86 -8.70 -8.93
N ALA A 43 -3.29 -9.13 -7.74
CA ALA A 43 -3.23 -8.32 -6.52
C ALA A 43 -1.78 -7.96 -6.16
N SER A 44 -0.87 -8.92 -6.28
CA SER A 44 0.56 -8.69 -6.03
C SER A 44 1.15 -7.68 -7.01
N ALA A 45 0.81 -7.75 -8.29
CA ALA A 45 1.25 -6.78 -9.29
C ALA A 45 0.70 -5.36 -8.99
N LEU A 46 -0.57 -5.25 -8.59
CA LEU A 46 -1.15 -3.99 -8.13
C LEU A 46 -0.45 -3.46 -6.87
N PHE A 47 -0.12 -4.34 -5.92
CA PHE A 47 0.65 -4.00 -4.73
C PHE A 47 2.04 -3.43 -5.08
N VAL A 48 2.75 -4.05 -6.04
CA VAL A 48 4.01 -3.51 -6.57
C VAL A 48 3.80 -2.12 -7.18
N GLY A 49 2.72 -1.94 -7.95
CA GLY A 49 2.31 -0.63 -8.48
C GLY A 49 2.08 0.41 -7.39
N ILE A 50 1.38 0.05 -6.31
CA ILE A 50 1.12 0.92 -5.15
C ILE A 50 2.43 1.42 -4.54
N ILE A 51 3.33 0.50 -4.19
CA ILE A 51 4.58 0.85 -3.51
C ILE A 51 5.54 1.61 -4.44
N TYR A 52 5.61 1.21 -5.72
CA TYR A 52 6.49 1.84 -6.71
C TYR A 52 6.03 3.26 -7.02
N ALA A 53 4.78 3.43 -7.45
CA ALA A 53 4.22 4.74 -7.76
C ALA A 53 4.16 5.64 -6.52
N GLY A 54 3.83 5.08 -5.34
CA GLY A 54 3.84 5.80 -4.08
C GLY A 54 5.22 6.35 -3.72
N SER A 55 6.28 5.54 -3.87
CA SER A 55 7.66 6.00 -3.63
C SER A 55 8.06 7.13 -4.58
N ARG A 56 7.70 7.04 -5.87
CA ARG A 56 7.99 8.05 -6.88
C ARG A 56 7.23 9.36 -6.61
N ALA A 57 5.97 9.26 -6.15
CA ALA A 57 5.18 10.41 -5.75
C ALA A 57 5.76 11.11 -4.52
N LEU A 58 6.05 10.35 -3.44
CA LEU A 58 6.62 10.87 -2.18
C LEU A 58 8.01 11.51 -2.34
N SER A 59 8.69 11.23 -3.44
CA SER A 59 9.98 11.85 -3.75
C SER A 59 9.90 13.25 -4.33
N ARG A 60 8.70 13.63 -4.80
CA ARG A 60 8.43 14.90 -5.49
C ARG A 60 7.35 15.73 -4.80
N LEU A 61 6.40 15.07 -4.14
CA LEU A 61 5.29 15.71 -3.46
C LEU A 61 5.51 15.74 -1.94
N PRO A 62 5.10 16.83 -1.27
CA PRO A 62 5.01 16.85 0.18
C PRO A 62 4.11 15.72 0.70
N ILE A 63 4.46 15.14 1.85
CA ILE A 63 3.70 14.05 2.49
C ILE A 63 2.21 14.40 2.64
N PRO A 64 1.80 15.62 3.10
CA PRO A 64 0.38 15.96 3.21
C PRO A 64 -0.36 15.89 1.88
N VAL A 65 0.25 16.37 0.79
CA VAL A 65 -0.34 16.33 -0.56
C VAL A 65 -0.54 14.89 -1.02
N PHE A 66 0.49 14.05 -0.82
CA PHE A 66 0.40 12.63 -1.14
C PHE A 66 -0.71 11.93 -0.35
N LEU A 67 -0.82 12.18 0.96
CA LEU A 67 -1.84 11.58 1.82
C LEU A 67 -3.26 11.99 1.41
N THR A 68 -3.47 13.22 0.96
CA THR A 68 -4.79 13.64 0.44
C THR A 68 -5.17 12.85 -0.81
N VAL A 69 -4.26 12.71 -1.78
CA VAL A 69 -4.51 11.91 -2.99
C VAL A 69 -4.68 10.43 -2.65
N HIS A 70 -3.88 9.90 -1.73
CA HIS A 70 -3.99 8.52 -1.23
C HIS A 70 -5.38 8.24 -0.63
N ASN A 71 -5.88 9.15 0.22
CA ASN A 71 -7.18 8.99 0.86
C ASN A 71 -8.35 9.04 -0.14
N ALA A 72 -8.19 9.69 -1.29
CA ALA A 72 -9.17 9.67 -2.36
C ALA A 72 -9.39 8.28 -2.99
N ALA A 73 -8.52 7.28 -2.73
CA ALA A 73 -8.73 5.90 -3.18
C ALA A 73 -10.00 5.26 -2.60
N GLU A 74 -10.49 5.81 -1.48
CA GLU A 74 -11.78 5.40 -0.91
C GLU A 74 -12.95 5.67 -1.87
N VAL A 75 -12.87 6.74 -2.67
CA VAL A 75 -13.90 7.11 -3.66
C VAL A 75 -14.05 6.00 -4.71
N ILE A 76 -12.93 5.43 -5.17
CA ILE A 76 -12.94 4.32 -6.13
C ILE A 76 -13.64 3.10 -5.50
N THR A 77 -13.34 2.81 -4.24
CA THR A 77 -13.91 1.66 -3.52
C THR A 77 -15.41 1.85 -3.28
N CYS A 78 -15.83 3.02 -2.78
CA CYS A 78 -17.24 3.37 -2.58
C CYS A 78 -18.04 3.39 -3.89
N GLY A 79 -17.46 3.98 -4.95
CA GLY A 79 -18.06 3.99 -6.28
C GLY A 79 -18.28 2.58 -6.80
N PHE A 80 -17.26 1.72 -6.67
CA PHE A 80 -17.38 0.32 -7.06
C PHE A 80 -18.52 -0.41 -6.33
N GLN A 81 -18.62 -0.25 -5.00
CA GLN A 81 -19.68 -0.87 -4.20
C GLN A 81 -21.07 -0.41 -4.62
N LYS A 82 -21.23 0.89 -4.80
CA LYS A 82 -22.51 1.51 -5.16
C LYS A 82 -22.96 1.14 -6.57
N PHE A 83 -22.06 1.23 -7.55
CA PHE A 83 -22.42 1.08 -8.96
C PHE A 83 -22.35 -0.37 -9.45
N VAL A 84 -21.45 -1.20 -8.91
CA VAL A 84 -21.26 -2.58 -9.36
C VAL A 84 -21.96 -3.57 -8.44
N GLN A 85 -21.74 -3.48 -7.13
CA GLN A 85 -22.34 -4.43 -6.17
C GLN A 85 -23.79 -4.08 -5.80
N LYS A 86 -24.27 -2.89 -6.19
CA LYS A 86 -25.61 -2.36 -5.83
C LYS A 86 -25.87 -2.39 -4.32
N GLU A 87 -24.81 -2.38 -3.51
CA GLU A 87 -24.91 -2.29 -2.06
C GLU A 87 -25.27 -0.84 -1.69
N SER A 88 -26.27 -0.66 -0.83
CA SER A 88 -26.54 0.63 -0.22
C SER A 88 -25.38 0.97 0.71
N CYS A 89 -24.51 1.93 0.34
CA CYS A 89 -23.51 2.47 1.25
C CYS A 89 -24.20 2.97 2.53
N SER A 90 -24.13 2.20 3.60
CA SER A 90 -24.69 2.58 4.90
C SER A 90 -23.75 3.58 5.61
N PHE A 91 -24.34 4.69 6.10
CA PHE A 91 -23.69 5.75 6.90
C PHE A 91 -22.73 6.68 6.12
N PRO A 92 -22.35 7.89 6.61
CA PRO A 92 -22.17 9.12 5.81
C PRO A 92 -20.85 9.20 5.02
N LEU A 93 -20.35 8.06 4.54
CA LEU A 93 -19.23 7.95 3.60
C LEU A 93 -19.38 8.74 2.28
N PRO A 94 -20.58 9.00 1.72
CA PRO A 94 -20.66 9.77 0.47
C PRO A 94 -20.10 11.18 0.63
N ASN A 95 -20.39 11.85 1.75
CA ASN A 95 -20.00 13.25 1.92
C ASN A 95 -18.49 13.39 2.20
N SER A 96 -17.93 12.55 3.09
CA SER A 96 -16.49 12.58 3.39
C SER A 96 -15.64 12.12 2.20
N ALA A 97 -16.08 11.10 1.45
CA ALA A 97 -15.38 10.67 0.23
C ALA A 97 -15.41 11.76 -0.86
N LEU A 98 -16.53 12.46 -1.02
CA LEU A 98 -16.63 13.60 -1.95
C LEU A 98 -15.77 14.78 -1.50
N CYS A 99 -15.68 15.06 -0.19
CA CYS A 99 -14.74 16.05 0.33
C CYS A 99 -13.28 15.68 0.05
N LEU A 100 -12.90 14.41 0.23
CA LEU A 100 -11.55 13.92 -0.10
C LEU A 100 -11.26 14.01 -1.60
N LEU A 101 -12.25 13.69 -2.46
CA LEU A 101 -12.12 13.87 -3.90
C LEU A 101 -11.93 15.36 -4.26
N GLY A 102 -12.77 16.23 -3.68
CA GLY A 102 -12.66 17.68 -3.87
C GLY A 102 -11.29 18.19 -3.45
N ALA A 103 -10.79 17.80 -2.28
CA ALA A 103 -9.46 18.16 -1.81
C ALA A 103 -8.36 17.65 -2.75
N ALA A 104 -8.43 16.40 -3.22
CA ALA A 104 -7.46 15.84 -4.14
C ALA A 104 -7.45 16.52 -5.52
N VAL A 105 -8.61 17.03 -5.98
CA VAL A 105 -8.74 17.78 -7.24
C VAL A 105 -8.31 19.24 -7.10
N CYS A 106 -8.64 19.90 -5.99
CA CYS A 106 -8.27 21.29 -5.73
C CYS A 106 -6.79 21.46 -5.40
N LEU A 107 -6.15 20.47 -4.78
CA LEU A 107 -4.74 20.52 -4.40
C LEU A 107 -3.81 20.87 -5.57
N PRO A 108 -3.81 20.16 -6.70
CA PRO A 108 -3.02 20.52 -7.88
C PRO A 108 -3.21 21.96 -8.35
N LEU A 109 -4.41 22.51 -8.21
CA LEU A 109 -4.76 23.85 -8.69
C LEU A 109 -4.26 24.95 -7.74
N CYS A 110 -4.06 24.60 -6.46
CA CYS A 110 -3.65 25.52 -5.41
C CYS A 110 -2.22 25.29 -4.92
N ASP A 111 -1.50 24.30 -5.48
CA ASP A 111 -0.15 23.96 -5.05
C ASP A 111 0.90 24.91 -5.68
N PRO A 112 1.53 25.78 -4.89
CA PRO A 112 2.59 26.67 -5.40
C PRO A 112 3.85 25.89 -5.82
N GLN A 113 3.99 24.62 -5.43
CA GLN A 113 5.10 23.73 -5.77
C GLN A 113 4.66 22.60 -6.71
N PHE A 114 3.69 22.88 -7.59
CA PHE A 114 3.14 21.89 -8.51
C PHE A 114 4.21 21.15 -9.32
N ASP A 115 4.34 19.83 -9.07
CA ASP A 115 5.19 18.93 -9.85
C ASP A 115 4.32 17.97 -10.69
N PRO A 116 4.23 18.15 -12.02
CA PRO A 116 3.36 17.33 -12.87
C PRO A 116 3.76 15.85 -12.87
N ASN A 117 5.04 15.53 -12.71
CA ASN A 117 5.49 14.15 -12.60
C ASN A 117 5.08 13.56 -11.25
N GLY A 118 5.23 14.31 -10.15
CA GLY A 118 4.79 13.93 -8.81
C GLY A 118 3.31 13.60 -8.78
N TYR A 119 2.47 14.49 -9.32
CA TYR A 119 1.02 14.28 -9.42
C TYR A 119 0.64 13.12 -10.35
N LEU A 120 1.35 12.92 -11.46
CA LEU A 120 1.14 11.74 -12.31
C LEU A 120 1.41 10.44 -11.55
N TRP A 121 2.53 10.35 -10.81
CA TRP A 121 2.83 9.18 -9.98
C TRP A 121 1.82 9.00 -8.85
N ALA A 122 1.33 10.07 -8.23
CA ALA A 122 0.28 10.01 -7.22
C ALA A 122 -1.06 9.51 -7.79
N PHE A 123 -1.39 9.89 -9.04
CA PHE A 123 -2.56 9.40 -9.75
C PHE A 123 -2.45 7.91 -10.11
N ILE A 124 -1.28 7.46 -10.58
CA ILE A 124 -1.01 6.04 -10.81
C ILE A 124 -1.14 5.25 -9.50
N HIS A 125 -0.57 5.76 -8.41
CA HIS A 125 -0.71 5.18 -7.07
C HIS A 125 -2.18 5.06 -6.65
N LEU A 126 -2.98 6.12 -6.85
CA LEU A 126 -4.41 6.15 -6.56
C LEU A 126 -5.16 5.05 -7.32
N ILE A 127 -4.90 4.89 -8.63
CA ILE A 127 -5.51 3.83 -9.44
C ILE A 127 -5.10 2.45 -8.94
N CYS A 128 -3.81 2.20 -8.73
CA CYS A 128 -3.33 0.90 -8.25
C CYS A 128 -3.92 0.56 -6.88
N LEU A 129 -4.01 1.54 -5.96
CA LEU A 129 -4.56 1.37 -4.63
C LEU A 129 -6.07 1.08 -4.66
N GLY A 130 -6.82 1.85 -5.46
CA GLY A 130 -8.25 1.64 -5.66
C GLY A 130 -8.53 0.25 -6.28
N ALA A 131 -7.80 -0.11 -7.34
CA ALA A 131 -7.93 -1.41 -7.99
C ALA A 131 -7.55 -2.56 -7.04
N TYR A 132 -6.50 -2.40 -6.22
CA TYR A 132 -6.12 -3.41 -5.22
C TYR A 132 -7.21 -3.61 -4.17
N LYS A 133 -7.81 -2.53 -3.64
CA LYS A 133 -8.92 -2.61 -2.68
C LYS A 133 -10.16 -3.29 -3.30
N VAL A 134 -10.48 -2.95 -4.55
CA VAL A 134 -11.60 -3.56 -5.28
C VAL A 134 -11.32 -5.05 -5.55
N PHE A 135 -10.13 -5.39 -6.01
CA PHE A 135 -9.72 -6.78 -6.25
C PHE A 135 -9.76 -7.58 -4.95
N HIS A 136 -9.23 -7.03 -3.86
CA HIS A 136 -9.28 -7.63 -2.52
C HIS A 136 -10.71 -7.93 -2.07
N LYS A 137 -11.66 -7.03 -2.35
CA LYS A 137 -13.09 -7.21 -2.01
C LYS A 137 -13.80 -8.22 -2.91
N LEU A 138 -13.53 -8.19 -4.22
CA LEU A 138 -14.18 -9.08 -5.20
C LEU A 138 -13.65 -10.50 -5.15
N TRP A 139 -12.35 -10.62 -4.99
CA TRP A 139 -11.60 -11.84 -5.17
C TRP A 139 -10.80 -12.10 -3.90
N LYS A 140 -11.49 -12.10 -2.75
CA LYS A 140 -10.91 -12.62 -1.51
C LYS A 140 -10.91 -14.15 -1.63
N PRO A 141 -9.76 -14.81 -1.85
CA PRO A 141 -9.73 -16.26 -1.84
C PRO A 141 -10.07 -16.68 -0.42
N CYS A 142 -11.08 -17.54 -0.23
CA CYS A 142 -11.50 -17.98 1.11
C CYS A 142 -10.37 -18.66 1.91
N SER A 143 -9.27 -19.03 1.24
CA SER A 143 -8.12 -19.75 1.76
C SER A 143 -6.96 -18.87 2.25
N LEU A 144 -6.83 -17.61 1.81
CA LEU A 144 -5.65 -16.79 2.14
C LEU A 144 -5.93 -15.84 3.30
N SER A 145 -5.17 -15.99 4.39
CA SER A 145 -5.16 -15.02 5.49
C SER A 145 -4.53 -13.69 5.05
N ASP A 146 -4.78 -12.62 5.82
CA ASP A 146 -4.16 -11.31 5.56
C ASP A 146 -2.62 -11.38 5.64
N LEU A 147 -2.08 -12.25 6.49
CA LEU A 147 -0.63 -12.48 6.61
C LEU A 147 -0.07 -13.26 5.41
N ASP A 148 -0.80 -14.25 4.90
CA ASP A 148 -0.41 -14.98 3.68
C ASP A 148 -0.35 -14.03 2.48
N GLN A 149 -1.37 -13.18 2.32
CA GLN A 149 -1.43 -12.18 1.26
C GLN A 149 -0.24 -11.22 1.34
N GLN A 150 0.06 -10.72 2.54
CA GLN A 150 1.19 -9.80 2.74
C GLN A 150 2.53 -10.47 2.48
N TYR A 151 2.69 -11.73 2.88
CA TYR A 151 3.90 -12.50 2.61
C TYR A 151 4.11 -12.70 1.10
N ILE A 152 3.06 -13.10 0.38
CA ILE A 152 3.09 -13.24 -1.09
C ILE A 152 3.43 -11.89 -1.74
N ASN A 153 2.79 -10.81 -1.31
CA ASN A 153 3.06 -9.45 -1.80
C ASN A 153 4.54 -9.05 -1.63
N TYR A 154 5.16 -9.34 -0.48
CA TYR A 154 6.59 -9.06 -0.27
C TYR A 154 7.48 -9.89 -1.19
N VAL A 155 7.23 -11.19 -1.32
CA VAL A 155 8.00 -12.06 -2.23
C VAL A 155 7.89 -11.56 -3.67
N PHE A 156 6.69 -11.29 -4.17
CA PHE A 156 6.50 -10.80 -5.53
C PHE A 156 7.04 -9.38 -5.75
N SER A 157 7.05 -8.54 -4.72
CA SER A 157 7.66 -7.20 -4.81
C SER A 157 9.17 -7.26 -5.03
N LEU A 158 9.84 -8.27 -4.48
CA LEU A 158 11.26 -8.51 -4.73
C LEU A 158 11.50 -9.08 -6.13
N LEU A 159 10.59 -9.90 -6.65
CA LEU A 159 10.70 -10.56 -7.96
C LEU A 159 10.32 -9.65 -9.14
N LEU A 160 9.23 -8.89 -9.03
CA LEU A 160 8.68 -8.04 -10.10
C LEU A 160 9.34 -6.65 -10.17
N CYS A 161 10.45 -6.46 -9.46
CA CYS A 161 11.11 -5.17 -9.44
C CYS A 161 11.73 -4.86 -10.81
N PRO A 162 11.51 -3.66 -11.38
CA PRO A 162 12.09 -3.30 -12.67
C PRO A 162 13.62 -3.26 -12.59
N SER A 163 14.28 -4.15 -13.34
CA SER A 163 15.74 -4.34 -13.32
C SER A 163 16.54 -3.08 -13.67
N GLY A 164 15.96 -2.16 -14.45
CA GLY A 164 16.62 -0.89 -14.83
C GLY A 164 16.90 0.06 -13.66
N ASP A 165 16.09 -0.01 -12.59
CA ASP A 165 16.28 0.78 -11.37
C ASP A 165 17.29 0.14 -10.40
N LEU A 166 17.73 -1.10 -10.65
CA LEU A 166 18.80 -1.74 -9.89
C LEU A 166 20.17 -1.28 -10.38
N LEU A 167 20.33 -1.13 -11.70
CA LEU A 167 21.54 -0.59 -12.30
C LEU A 167 21.73 0.89 -11.92
N SER A 168 20.66 1.69 -12.07
CA SER A 168 20.68 3.11 -11.68
C SER A 168 20.87 3.34 -10.17
N ALA A 169 20.63 2.32 -9.34
CA ALA A 169 20.83 2.40 -7.91
C ALA A 169 22.29 2.30 -7.49
N LEU A 170 23.14 1.64 -8.29
CA LEU A 170 24.57 1.55 -8.03
C LEU A 170 25.24 2.93 -8.09
N ASP A 171 24.70 3.83 -8.90
CA ASP A 171 25.16 5.21 -9.03
C ASP A 171 24.66 6.13 -7.91
N PHE A 172 23.85 5.62 -6.96
CA PHE A 172 23.31 6.45 -5.89
C PHE A 172 24.39 6.76 -4.84
N PRO A 173 24.80 8.03 -4.66
CA PRO A 173 25.97 8.38 -3.85
C PRO A 173 25.80 8.07 -2.36
N PHE A 174 24.56 8.00 -1.87
CA PHE A 174 24.29 7.66 -0.47
C PHE A 174 24.09 6.17 -0.21
N LEU A 175 24.20 5.32 -1.24
CA LEU A 175 23.95 3.88 -1.14
C LEU A 175 24.81 3.26 -0.04
N TYR A 176 26.07 3.68 0.12
CA TYR A 176 27.02 3.10 1.07
C TYR A 176 27.00 3.73 2.47
N PHE A 177 26.16 4.75 2.71
CA PHE A 177 26.14 5.43 4.00
C PHE A 177 25.36 4.63 5.04
N TYR A 178 25.94 4.47 6.24
CA TYR A 178 25.28 3.78 7.36
C TYR A 178 23.95 4.45 7.76
N ARG A 179 23.89 5.79 7.67
CA ARG A 179 22.67 6.55 7.96
C ARG A 179 21.52 6.15 7.05
N PHE A 180 21.79 6.03 5.74
CA PHE A 180 20.80 5.60 4.76
C PHE A 180 20.23 4.23 5.11
N HIS A 181 21.09 3.23 5.33
CA HIS A 181 20.67 1.89 5.72
C HIS A 181 19.90 1.86 7.04
N SER A 182 20.38 2.59 8.05
CA SER A 182 19.71 2.66 9.36
C SER A 182 18.30 3.25 9.27
N SER A 183 18.11 4.31 8.45
CA SER A 183 16.79 4.88 8.19
C SER A 183 15.88 3.93 7.42
N CYS A 184 16.41 3.23 6.42
CA CYS A 184 15.66 2.20 5.70
C CYS A 184 15.24 1.05 6.61
N CYS A 185 16.13 0.56 7.48
CA CYS A 185 15.85 -0.48 8.46
C CYS A 185 14.82 -0.03 9.49
N ALA A 186 14.97 1.16 10.06
CA ALA A 186 14.01 1.72 11.02
C ALA A 186 12.62 1.86 10.39
N SER A 187 12.55 2.34 9.16
CA SER A 187 11.28 2.46 8.43
C SER A 187 10.66 1.10 8.11
N GLY A 188 11.48 0.10 7.73
CA GLY A 188 11.01 -1.27 7.50
C GLY A 188 10.48 -1.94 8.77
N LEU A 189 11.15 -1.73 9.91
CA LEU A 189 10.70 -2.20 11.23
C LEU A 189 9.36 -1.57 11.62
N LEU A 190 9.23 -0.24 11.50
CA LEU A 190 7.97 0.46 11.77
C LEU A 190 6.83 -0.04 10.86
N GLY A 191 7.12 -0.23 9.56
CA GLY A 191 6.16 -0.79 8.61
C GLY A 191 5.70 -2.20 8.99
N PHE A 192 6.62 -3.05 9.45
CA PHE A 192 6.31 -4.41 9.92
C PHE A 192 5.41 -4.39 11.16
N PHE A 193 5.74 -3.59 12.18
CA PHE A 193 4.92 -3.49 13.39
C PHE A 193 3.53 -2.92 13.10
N LEU A 194 3.45 -1.90 12.24
CA LEU A 194 2.16 -1.34 11.80
C LEU A 194 1.32 -2.41 11.12
N MET A 195 1.91 -3.20 10.22
CA MET A 195 1.22 -4.28 9.51
C MET A 195 0.68 -5.33 10.48
N LEU A 196 1.48 -5.81 11.44
CA LEU A 196 1.03 -6.78 12.44
C LEU A 196 -0.10 -6.22 13.30
N HIS A 197 0.02 -4.96 13.73
CA HIS A 197 -1.00 -4.31 14.54
C HIS A 197 -2.31 -4.14 13.75
N THR A 198 -2.25 -3.75 12.48
CA THR A 198 -3.43 -3.66 11.60
C THR A 198 -4.09 -5.02 11.40
N ALA A 199 -3.32 -6.08 11.15
CA ALA A 199 -3.85 -7.43 11.01
C ALA A 199 -4.52 -7.90 12.32
N LYS A 200 -3.88 -7.65 13.47
CA LYS A 200 -4.45 -7.98 14.78
C LYS A 200 -5.72 -7.20 15.07
N LEU A 201 -5.72 -5.89 14.83
CA LEU A 201 -6.90 -5.03 15.00
C LEU A 201 -8.06 -5.52 14.13
N LYS A 202 -7.81 -5.85 12.86
CA LYS A 202 -8.85 -6.37 11.96
C LYS A 202 -9.42 -7.71 12.42
N SER A 203 -8.60 -8.58 13.02
CA SER A 203 -9.05 -9.88 13.55
C SER A 203 -9.81 -9.78 14.88
N SER A 204 -9.48 -8.80 15.73
CA SER A 204 -9.98 -8.71 17.11
C SER A 204 -11.18 -7.78 17.28
N THR A 205 -11.47 -6.93 16.30
CA THR A 205 -12.53 -5.92 16.41
C THR A 205 -13.75 -6.31 15.58
N THR A 206 -14.96 -6.05 16.09
CA THR A 206 -16.17 -6.22 15.28
C THR A 206 -16.12 -5.31 14.04
N SER A 207 -16.70 -5.75 12.92
CA SER A 207 -16.68 -5.02 11.64
C SER A 207 -17.11 -3.54 11.79
N GLY A 208 -18.12 -3.27 12.64
CA GLY A 208 -18.60 -1.91 12.93
C GLY A 208 -17.62 -1.05 13.73
N GLN A 209 -16.94 -1.61 14.72
CA GLN A 209 -15.92 -0.89 15.49
C GLN A 209 -14.66 -0.60 14.66
N TYR A 210 -14.22 -1.55 13.84
CA TYR A 210 -13.11 -1.33 12.89
C TYR A 210 -13.45 -0.24 11.87
N ALA A 211 -14.69 -0.22 11.37
CA ALA A 211 -15.16 0.85 10.48
C ALA A 211 -15.17 2.22 11.18
N ALA A 212 -15.59 2.29 12.45
CA ALA A 212 -15.57 3.52 13.24
C ALA A 212 -14.15 4.04 13.49
N TRP A 213 -13.19 3.17 13.84
CA TRP A 213 -11.78 3.54 13.98
C TRP A 213 -11.18 4.06 12.67
N ASN A 214 -11.48 3.41 11.54
CA ASN A 214 -11.02 3.88 10.24
C ASN A 214 -11.65 5.22 9.82
N PHE A 215 -12.87 5.50 10.27
CA PHE A 215 -13.52 6.79 10.04
C PHE A 215 -12.87 7.89 10.87
N LEU A 216 -12.60 7.65 12.16
CA LEU A 216 -11.96 8.63 13.06
C LEU A 216 -10.51 8.96 12.66
N ALA A 217 -9.81 8.02 12.03
CA ALA A 217 -8.42 8.21 11.61
C ALA A 217 -8.26 9.02 10.30
N LYS A 218 -9.36 9.37 9.63
CA LYS A 218 -9.38 10.07 8.34
C LYS A 218 -9.97 11.47 8.48
#